data_AF-A0A661Z9Y0-F1
#
_entry.id   AF-A0A661Z9Y0-F1
#
_cell.length_a   1.000
_cell.length_b   1.000
_cell.length_c   1.000
_cell.angle_alpha   90.00
_cell.angle_beta   90.00
_cell.angle_gamma   90.00
#
_symmetry.space_group_name_H-M   'P 1'
#
loop_
_entity.id
_entity.type
_entity.pdbx_description
1 polymer ?
#
loop_
_entity_poly.entity_id
_entity_poly.type
_entity_poly.pdbx_seq_one_letter_code
_entity_poly.pdbx_strand_id
1 'polypeptide(L)'
;GQSLTHAGDLEINNGGVLLLDGSSELSIADNKKITVNNGGTLVATGASGDEALITNISGNYSLDVESGGTIEAYHAIFEYMSANGVNIKPGAIIDGTNDFDNCVFRNGASGGTLLTINNNQTLTIDGAQFPANTWGGTYNVAKTQDQGNVTFTNFSGDFSGSGFENDTYDKIDWEVAGFDLDVTVFLEGPFNGTDMNADINGHPELVEGLPLSQPYSGTPWNYAGTENVGSIPNTDIVDWVLIELRDATNPGAADNSSIIATQAAFLLSDGSVVGLNGSSTLQFANSINHQLFVVVWHRNHLGIMSSTGLTESGGVYTYNFTDAITKAYNGSAGYKEIATNIYGMVGGNADANGEIDTADKTLWTNDVGTKGYIATDHNMDVQVDNRDKNDTWVENGPYSDQVPE
;
A
#
# COMPACT_ATOMS: atom_id res chain seq x y z
N GLY A 1 -20.59 20.06 -24.21
CA GLY A 1 -20.05 21.42 -24.22
C GLY A 1 -19.92 22.00 -25.61
N GLN A 2 -19.15 23.07 -25.66
CA GLN A 2 -18.85 23.89 -26.83
C GLN A 2 -17.36 23.78 -27.14
N SER A 3 -16.96 23.96 -28.41
CA SER A 3 -15.54 23.95 -28.79
C SER A 3 -15.10 25.34 -29.20
N LEU A 4 -13.99 25.80 -28.62
CA LEU A 4 -13.29 27.03 -29.00
C LEU A 4 -11.89 26.68 -29.49
N THR A 5 -11.58 27.07 -30.73
CA THR A 5 -10.25 26.89 -31.33
C THR A 5 -9.58 28.25 -31.47
N HIS A 6 -8.41 28.43 -30.86
CA HIS A 6 -7.70 29.71 -30.86
C HIS A 6 -6.30 29.58 -31.47
N ALA A 7 -6.08 30.27 -32.60
CA ALA A 7 -4.82 30.22 -33.35
C ALA A 7 -3.76 31.25 -32.89
N GLY A 8 -4.13 32.14 -31.96
CA GLY A 8 -3.26 33.17 -31.40
C GLY A 8 -3.00 32.96 -29.92
N ASP A 9 -2.42 33.98 -29.27
CA ASP A 9 -2.33 34.02 -27.81
C ASP A 9 -3.71 34.38 -27.24
N LEU A 10 -4.08 33.71 -26.14
CA LEU A 10 -5.33 33.91 -25.42
C LEU A 10 -5.04 34.61 -24.09
N GLU A 11 -5.47 35.86 -23.96
CA GLU A 11 -5.28 36.64 -22.74
C GLU A 11 -6.60 36.85 -22.00
N ILE A 12 -6.66 36.42 -20.74
CA ILE A 12 -7.78 36.66 -19.84
C ILE A 12 -7.35 37.79 -18.90
N ASN A 13 -7.78 39.00 -19.23
CA ASN A 13 -7.40 40.24 -18.54
C ASN A 13 -8.33 40.56 -17.37
N ASN A 14 -8.00 41.59 -16.60
CA ASN A 14 -8.77 42.03 -15.43
C ASN A 14 -10.28 42.12 -15.69
N GLY A 15 -11.08 41.41 -14.89
CA GLY A 15 -12.53 41.30 -15.01
C GLY A 15 -13.03 40.37 -16.11
N GLY A 16 -12.12 39.78 -16.90
CA GLY A 16 -12.41 38.77 -17.90
C GLY A 16 -12.52 37.39 -17.27
N VAL A 17 -13.50 36.61 -17.75
CA VAL A 17 -13.71 35.21 -17.36
C VAL A 17 -13.83 34.38 -18.62
N LEU A 18 -13.04 33.30 -18.72
CA LEU A 18 -13.26 32.24 -19.69
C LEU A 18 -13.77 31.01 -18.96
N LEU A 19 -14.97 30.57 -19.30
CA LEU A 19 -15.63 29.42 -18.69
C LEU A 19 -15.71 28.27 -19.69
N LEU A 20 -15.20 27.11 -19.28
CA LEU A 20 -15.41 25.81 -19.88
C LEU A 20 -16.24 24.98 -18.91
N ASP A 21 -17.46 24.64 -19.32
CA ASP A 21 -18.33 23.68 -18.64
C ASP A 21 -18.04 22.23 -19.11
N GLY A 22 -18.79 21.27 -18.57
CA GLY A 22 -18.64 19.85 -18.93
C GLY A 22 -18.72 19.58 -20.44
N SER A 23 -17.84 18.72 -20.93
CA SER A 23 -17.64 18.41 -22.35
C SER A 23 -17.33 19.64 -23.22
N SER A 24 -16.90 20.77 -22.66
CA SER A 24 -16.36 21.88 -23.46
C SER A 24 -14.90 21.68 -23.77
N GLU A 25 -14.46 22.17 -24.93
CA GLU A 25 -13.09 22.03 -25.42
C GLU A 25 -12.50 23.39 -25.76
N LEU A 26 -11.28 23.65 -25.28
CA LEU A 26 -10.42 24.75 -25.73
C LEU A 26 -9.17 24.18 -26.38
N SER A 27 -9.00 24.40 -27.68
CA SER A 27 -7.83 23.95 -28.43
C SER A 27 -6.93 25.15 -28.84
N ILE A 28 -5.66 25.10 -28.45
CA ILE A 28 -4.68 26.18 -28.68
C ILE A 28 -3.61 25.78 -29.71
N ALA A 29 -3.25 26.67 -30.62
CA ALA A 29 -2.20 26.41 -31.62
C ALA A 29 -0.80 26.22 -31.01
N ASP A 30 0.07 25.54 -31.76
CA ASP A 30 1.46 25.30 -31.39
C ASP A 30 2.21 26.60 -31.10
N ASN A 31 3.06 26.60 -30.06
CA ASN A 31 3.84 27.75 -29.62
C ASN A 31 2.99 29.00 -29.30
N LYS A 32 1.75 28.80 -28.86
CA LYS A 32 0.88 29.85 -28.30
C LYS A 32 0.66 29.64 -26.81
N LYS A 33 0.07 30.66 -26.18
CA LYS A 33 -0.15 30.68 -24.74
C LYS A 33 -1.58 31.04 -24.38
N ILE A 34 -2.05 30.45 -23.30
CA ILE A 34 -3.12 30.96 -22.45
C ILE A 34 -2.44 31.73 -21.32
N THR A 35 -2.78 33.00 -21.13
CA THR A 35 -2.28 33.81 -20.02
C THR A 35 -3.47 34.35 -19.23
N VAL A 36 -3.55 33.95 -17.96
CA VAL A 36 -4.49 34.51 -17.00
C VAL A 36 -3.79 35.63 -16.25
N ASN A 37 -4.10 36.88 -16.63
CA ASN A 37 -3.48 38.06 -16.05
C ASN A 37 -4.15 38.45 -14.73
N ASN A 38 -3.53 39.40 -14.00
CA ASN A 38 -4.08 39.94 -12.76
C ASN A 38 -5.57 40.34 -12.90
N GLY A 39 -6.42 39.76 -12.06
CA GLY A 39 -7.87 39.96 -12.03
C GLY A 39 -8.65 39.22 -13.12
N GLY A 40 -8.00 38.41 -13.95
CA GLY A 40 -8.66 37.50 -14.89
C GLY A 40 -8.88 36.12 -14.27
N THR A 41 -9.89 35.39 -14.78
CA THR A 41 -10.23 34.05 -14.29
C THR A 41 -10.42 33.05 -15.43
N LEU A 42 -9.72 31.91 -15.34
CA LEU A 42 -9.98 30.72 -16.17
C LEU A 42 -10.76 29.70 -15.33
N VAL A 43 -11.92 29.29 -15.81
CA VAL A 43 -12.75 28.27 -15.17
C VAL A 43 -12.87 27.05 -16.10
N ALA A 44 -12.46 25.88 -15.61
CA ALA A 44 -12.56 24.61 -16.31
C ALA A 44 -13.18 23.56 -15.37
N THR A 45 -14.50 23.45 -15.42
CA THR A 45 -15.27 22.64 -14.47
C THR A 45 -16.19 21.67 -15.19
N GLY A 46 -16.10 20.39 -14.84
CA GLY A 46 -16.91 19.31 -15.42
C GLY A 46 -17.41 18.32 -14.36
N ALA A 47 -17.68 17.10 -14.79
CA ALA A 47 -17.99 15.95 -13.93
C ALA A 47 -17.29 14.69 -14.45
N SER A 48 -17.27 13.61 -13.68
CA SER A 48 -16.75 12.32 -14.14
C SER A 48 -17.46 11.86 -15.44
N GLY A 49 -16.68 11.65 -16.50
CA GLY A 49 -17.16 11.30 -17.84
C GLY A 49 -17.71 12.47 -18.66
N ASP A 50 -17.66 13.69 -18.12
CA ASP A 50 -18.10 14.94 -18.73
C ASP A 50 -17.06 16.05 -18.45
N GLU A 51 -15.78 15.72 -18.62
CA GLU A 51 -14.68 16.62 -18.26
C GLU A 51 -14.60 17.83 -19.20
N ALA A 52 -14.16 18.98 -18.65
CA ALA A 52 -13.75 20.11 -19.48
C ALA A 52 -12.34 19.86 -20.05
N LEU A 53 -12.15 20.00 -21.35
CA LEU A 53 -10.90 19.68 -22.04
C LEU A 53 -10.14 20.95 -22.48
N ILE A 54 -8.89 21.07 -22.07
CA ILE A 54 -7.96 22.08 -22.56
C ILE A 54 -6.80 21.35 -23.25
N THR A 55 -6.66 21.58 -24.56
CA THR A 55 -5.82 20.77 -25.45
C THR A 55 -5.18 21.63 -26.55
N ASN A 56 -4.47 20.99 -27.47
CA ASN A 56 -3.84 21.63 -28.61
C ASN A 56 -4.69 21.54 -29.88
N ILE A 57 -4.34 22.37 -30.86
CA ILE A 57 -4.64 22.11 -32.29
C ILE A 57 -3.52 21.24 -32.88
N SER A 58 -2.28 21.56 -32.48
CA SER A 58 -1.04 20.89 -32.88
C SER A 58 0.06 21.29 -31.90
N GLY A 59 1.11 20.46 -31.77
CA GLY A 59 2.32 20.81 -30.99
C GLY A 59 2.03 21.05 -29.51
N ASN A 60 2.71 22.01 -28.88
CA ASN A 60 2.51 22.30 -27.47
C ASN A 60 2.11 23.77 -27.24
N TYR A 61 1.28 24.03 -26.24
CA TYR A 61 0.90 25.38 -25.81
C TYR A 61 1.31 25.65 -24.36
N SER A 62 1.53 26.91 -23.99
CA SER A 62 1.76 27.28 -22.58
C SER A 62 0.44 27.67 -21.90
N LEU A 63 0.28 27.32 -20.63
CA LEU A 63 -0.78 27.85 -19.77
C LEU A 63 -0.13 28.49 -18.56
N ASP A 64 -0.15 29.82 -18.52
CA ASP A 64 0.44 30.62 -17.44
C ASP A 64 -0.66 31.35 -16.67
N VAL A 65 -0.72 31.12 -15.35
CA VAL A 65 -1.52 31.93 -14.43
C VAL A 65 -0.56 32.89 -13.74
N GLU A 66 -0.67 34.18 -14.08
CA GLU A 66 0.21 35.23 -13.56
C GLU A 66 -0.19 35.65 -12.14
N SER A 67 0.66 36.44 -11.49
CA SER A 67 0.35 37.03 -10.19
C SER A 67 -0.99 37.80 -10.23
N GLY A 68 -1.91 37.42 -9.34
CA GLY A 68 -3.27 37.95 -9.25
C GLY A 68 -4.27 37.38 -10.26
N GLY A 69 -3.85 36.50 -11.18
CA GLY A 69 -4.76 35.71 -12.01
C GLY A 69 -5.33 34.54 -11.22
N THR A 70 -6.55 34.09 -11.56
CA THR A 70 -7.25 33.00 -10.88
C THR A 70 -7.54 31.84 -11.82
N ILE A 71 -7.33 30.61 -11.35
CA ILE A 71 -7.81 29.40 -12.02
C ILE A 71 -8.77 28.62 -11.11
N GLU A 72 -9.86 28.15 -11.69
CA GLU A 72 -10.83 27.25 -11.10
C GLU A 72 -10.86 25.99 -11.97
N ALA A 73 -10.49 24.83 -11.42
CA ALA A 73 -10.44 23.58 -12.16
C ALA A 73 -11.03 22.43 -11.34
N TYR A 74 -11.99 21.69 -11.91
CA TYR A 74 -12.63 20.54 -11.27
C TYR A 74 -13.10 19.56 -12.36
N HIS A 75 -12.71 18.29 -12.32
CA HIS A 75 -12.95 17.35 -13.43
C HIS A 75 -12.59 17.93 -14.80
N ALA A 76 -11.36 18.42 -14.93
CA ALA A 76 -10.81 18.94 -16.19
C ALA A 76 -9.66 18.07 -16.69
N ILE A 77 -9.44 18.11 -18.00
CA ILE A 77 -8.30 17.46 -18.65
C ILE A 77 -7.39 18.55 -19.22
N PHE A 78 -6.12 18.50 -18.83
CA PHE A 78 -5.07 19.33 -19.39
C PHE A 78 -4.08 18.45 -20.15
N GLU A 79 -3.86 18.74 -21.44
CA GLU A 79 -2.95 17.94 -22.27
C GLU A 79 -2.20 18.77 -23.31
N TYR A 80 -1.05 18.27 -23.79
CA TYR A 80 -0.21 18.95 -24.79
C TYR A 80 0.32 20.33 -24.34
N MET A 81 0.55 20.50 -23.04
CA MET A 81 1.18 21.70 -22.50
C MET A 81 2.70 21.71 -22.73
N SER A 82 3.29 22.89 -22.74
CA SER A 82 4.73 23.11 -22.84
C SER A 82 5.46 22.73 -21.54
N ALA A 83 6.75 23.07 -21.42
CA ALA A 83 7.65 22.54 -20.41
C ALA A 83 7.21 22.71 -18.94
N ASN A 84 6.35 23.69 -18.62
CA ASN A 84 5.90 23.95 -17.25
C ASN A 84 4.49 23.41 -16.96
N GLY A 85 3.83 22.78 -17.93
CA GLY A 85 2.47 22.28 -17.76
C GLY A 85 1.47 23.41 -17.52
N VAL A 86 0.53 23.18 -16.60
CA VAL A 86 -0.25 24.26 -15.98
C VAL A 86 0.66 25.02 -15.01
N ASN A 87 1.04 26.25 -15.36
CA ASN A 87 2.04 27.02 -14.63
C ASN A 87 1.40 28.08 -13.72
N ILE A 88 1.29 27.76 -12.44
CA ILE A 88 0.77 28.64 -11.39
C ILE A 88 1.93 29.41 -10.77
N LYS A 89 2.07 30.69 -11.12
CA LYS A 89 3.22 31.52 -10.71
C LYS A 89 3.06 32.08 -9.29
N PRO A 90 4.13 32.59 -8.66
CA PRO A 90 4.03 33.30 -7.39
C PRO A 90 2.96 34.41 -7.39
N GLY A 91 2.04 34.34 -6.43
CA GLY A 91 0.92 35.26 -6.28
C GLY A 91 -0.28 34.98 -7.20
N ALA A 92 -0.24 33.95 -8.05
CA ALA A 92 -1.42 33.42 -8.72
C ALA A 92 -2.34 32.73 -7.70
N ILE A 93 -3.62 32.62 -8.05
CA ILE A 93 -4.66 32.08 -7.19
C ILE A 93 -5.22 30.82 -7.83
N ILE A 94 -5.22 29.73 -7.06
CA ILE A 94 -6.04 28.55 -7.31
C ILE A 94 -7.27 28.71 -6.42
N ASP A 95 -8.46 28.63 -6.98
CA ASP A 95 -9.68 28.72 -6.19
C ASP A 95 -9.78 27.55 -5.21
N GLY A 96 -10.13 27.83 -3.95
CA GLY A 96 -10.12 26.81 -2.89
C GLY A 96 -11.33 25.87 -2.87
N THR A 97 -12.24 25.95 -3.85
CA THR A 97 -13.32 24.97 -4.06
C THR A 97 -13.09 24.14 -5.32
N ASN A 98 -12.51 24.77 -6.36
CA ASN A 98 -12.16 24.14 -7.63
C ASN A 98 -10.63 24.19 -7.81
N ASP A 99 -9.89 23.39 -7.04
CA ASP A 99 -8.44 23.42 -6.88
C ASP A 99 -7.70 22.29 -7.61
N PHE A 100 -8.21 21.89 -8.78
CA PHE A 100 -7.76 20.76 -9.60
C PHE A 100 -8.22 19.38 -9.12
N ASP A 101 -9.16 19.34 -8.18
CA ASP A 101 -9.82 18.11 -7.78
C ASP A 101 -10.34 17.33 -9.00
N ASN A 102 -10.05 16.03 -9.01
CA ASN A 102 -10.42 15.07 -10.05
C ASN A 102 -9.96 15.44 -11.47
N CYS A 103 -8.94 16.29 -11.61
CA CYS A 103 -8.38 16.64 -12.92
C CYS A 103 -7.37 15.61 -13.43
N VAL A 104 -7.25 15.52 -14.75
CA VAL A 104 -6.28 14.66 -15.45
C VAL A 104 -5.21 15.52 -16.10
N PHE A 105 -3.95 15.20 -15.83
CA PHE A 105 -2.82 15.85 -16.48
C PHE A 105 -2.05 14.82 -17.31
N ARG A 106 -1.93 15.02 -18.63
CA ARG A 106 -1.31 14.03 -19.53
C ARG A 106 -0.67 14.65 -20.76
N ASN A 107 0.06 13.84 -21.54
CA ASN A 107 0.60 14.23 -22.85
C ASN A 107 1.39 15.55 -22.84
N GLY A 108 2.16 15.81 -21.78
CA GLY A 108 2.99 17.02 -21.67
C GLY A 108 4.15 17.04 -22.66
N ALA A 109 4.90 18.13 -22.69
CA ALA A 109 6.15 18.21 -23.45
C ALA A 109 7.20 17.22 -22.92
N SER A 110 7.99 16.64 -23.81
CA SER A 110 9.16 15.84 -23.43
C SER A 110 10.15 16.68 -22.62
N GLY A 111 10.65 16.14 -21.52
CA GLY A 111 11.49 16.85 -20.56
C GLY A 111 10.74 17.82 -19.63
N GLY A 112 9.43 18.00 -19.79
CA GLY A 112 8.63 18.97 -19.02
C GLY A 112 8.00 18.43 -17.74
N THR A 113 7.19 19.29 -17.12
CA THR A 113 6.34 19.04 -15.96
C THR A 113 4.87 19.14 -16.37
N LEU A 114 3.96 18.38 -15.76
CA LEU A 114 2.52 18.47 -16.04
C LEU A 114 1.80 19.60 -15.27
N LEU A 115 2.18 19.84 -14.03
CA LEU A 115 1.60 20.87 -13.14
C LEU A 115 2.69 21.56 -12.33
N THR A 116 2.79 22.88 -12.41
CA THR A 116 3.77 23.67 -11.63
C THR A 116 3.05 24.61 -10.68
N ILE A 117 3.16 24.41 -9.36
CA ILE A 117 2.45 25.19 -8.34
C ILE A 117 3.42 25.98 -7.45
N ASN A 118 3.73 27.21 -7.87
CA ASN A 118 4.67 28.11 -7.20
C ASN A 118 4.01 29.27 -6.46
N ASN A 119 2.68 29.26 -6.30
CA ASN A 119 1.99 30.19 -5.40
C ASN A 119 2.24 29.83 -3.92
N ASN A 120 1.67 30.64 -3.02
CA ASN A 120 1.88 30.55 -1.57
C ASN A 120 0.67 29.96 -0.81
N GLN A 121 -0.30 29.37 -1.50
CA GLN A 121 -1.46 28.73 -0.87
C GLN A 121 -1.07 27.38 -0.25
N THR A 122 -1.85 26.99 0.76
CA THR A 122 -1.92 25.60 1.24
C THR A 122 -3.15 24.98 0.62
N LEU A 123 -2.98 23.90 -0.15
CA LEU A 123 -4.01 23.26 -0.94
C LEU A 123 -4.05 21.77 -0.67
N THR A 124 -5.23 21.17 -0.78
CA THR A 124 -5.39 19.71 -0.84
C THR A 124 -6.06 19.40 -2.16
N ILE A 125 -5.39 18.66 -3.03
CA ILE A 125 -5.89 18.29 -4.35
C ILE A 125 -6.25 16.80 -4.32
N ASP A 126 -7.52 16.50 -4.40
CA ASP A 126 -8.07 15.15 -4.33
C ASP A 126 -8.32 14.55 -5.72
N GLY A 127 -7.94 13.30 -5.92
CA GLY A 127 -8.31 12.55 -7.12
C GLY A 127 -7.55 12.96 -8.40
N ALA A 128 -6.45 13.71 -8.29
CA ALA A 128 -5.63 14.08 -9.44
C ALA A 128 -5.03 12.85 -10.14
N GLN A 129 -5.11 12.82 -11.47
CA GLN A 129 -4.65 11.68 -12.27
C GLN A 129 -3.43 12.04 -13.13
N PHE A 130 -2.39 11.21 -13.02
CA PHE A 130 -1.14 11.29 -13.78
C PHE A 130 -0.89 9.96 -14.51
N PRO A 131 -1.49 9.74 -15.70
CA PRO A 131 -1.40 8.47 -16.42
C PRO A 131 0.03 8.10 -16.84
N ALA A 132 0.20 6.88 -17.37
CA ALA A 132 1.47 6.38 -17.88
C ALA A 132 2.21 7.40 -18.77
N ASN A 133 3.43 7.74 -18.38
CA ASN A 133 4.27 8.73 -19.06
C ASN A 133 4.83 8.17 -20.38
N THR A 134 4.03 8.30 -21.44
CA THR A 134 4.39 7.88 -22.81
C THR A 134 5.02 9.00 -23.65
N TRP A 135 5.08 10.23 -23.11
CA TRP A 135 5.59 11.43 -23.78
C TRP A 135 7.00 11.83 -23.34
N GLY A 136 7.58 11.12 -22.36
CA GLY A 136 8.93 11.39 -21.86
C GLY A 136 9.03 12.69 -21.07
N GLY A 137 7.99 13.04 -20.30
CA GLY A 137 8.04 14.13 -19.33
C GLY A 137 9.04 13.81 -18.21
N THR A 138 9.62 14.85 -17.57
CA THR A 138 10.53 14.68 -16.44
C THR A 138 9.78 14.57 -15.12
N TYR A 139 8.76 15.42 -14.92
CA TYR A 139 8.06 15.51 -13.64
C TYR A 139 6.54 15.49 -13.81
N ASN A 140 5.83 14.97 -12.80
CA ASN A 140 4.39 15.13 -12.69
C ASN A 140 4.04 16.53 -12.19
N VAL A 141 4.47 16.86 -10.98
CA VAL A 141 4.21 18.10 -10.27
C VAL A 141 5.55 18.74 -9.91
N ALA A 142 5.61 20.08 -9.94
CA ALA A 142 6.75 20.83 -9.46
C ALA A 142 6.32 21.94 -8.50
N LYS A 143 7.05 22.06 -7.40
CA LYS A 143 6.99 23.17 -6.46
C LYS A 143 8.42 23.58 -6.11
N THR A 144 8.88 24.64 -6.77
CA THR A 144 10.29 25.07 -6.74
C THR A 144 10.46 26.38 -5.99
N GLN A 145 9.48 26.76 -5.18
CA GLN A 145 9.54 27.91 -4.27
C GLN A 145 9.27 27.44 -2.84
N ASP A 146 10.05 27.95 -1.88
CA ASP A 146 9.89 27.67 -0.45
C ASP A 146 8.71 28.47 0.14
N GLN A 147 7.49 28.19 -0.34
CA GLN A 147 6.26 28.83 0.11
C GLN A 147 5.02 28.00 -0.24
N GLY A 148 3.97 28.13 0.59
CA GLY A 148 2.75 27.33 0.44
C GLY A 148 2.99 25.84 0.68
N ASN A 149 1.96 25.03 0.45
CA ASN A 149 2.02 23.58 0.52
C ASN A 149 0.97 22.98 -0.40
N VAL A 150 1.23 21.82 -1.01
CA VAL A 150 0.22 21.10 -1.79
C VAL A 150 0.19 19.67 -1.30
N THR A 151 -0.98 19.22 -0.85
CA THR A 151 -1.19 17.84 -0.43
C THR A 151 -2.04 17.14 -1.48
N PHE A 152 -1.57 16.04 -2.05
CA PHE A 152 -2.35 15.19 -2.95
C PHE A 152 -2.96 14.03 -2.19
N THR A 153 -4.27 13.83 -2.33
CA THR A 153 -5.01 12.67 -1.80
C THR A 153 -5.69 11.92 -2.94
N ASN A 154 -5.94 10.62 -2.77
CA ASN A 154 -6.63 9.77 -3.76
C ASN A 154 -6.08 9.89 -5.20
N PHE A 155 -4.80 10.23 -5.34
CA PHE A 155 -4.15 10.40 -6.64
C PHE A 155 -3.98 9.05 -7.34
N SER A 156 -3.85 9.06 -8.67
CA SER A 156 -3.71 7.82 -9.44
C SER A 156 -2.87 7.96 -10.71
N GLY A 157 -2.44 6.80 -11.24
CA GLY A 157 -1.71 6.66 -12.51
C GLY A 157 -0.21 6.42 -12.34
N ASP A 158 0.41 5.74 -13.31
CA ASP A 158 1.80 5.26 -13.23
C ASP A 158 2.85 6.37 -13.12
N PHE A 159 2.47 7.63 -13.36
CA PHE A 159 3.34 8.79 -13.23
C PHE A 159 2.94 9.68 -12.03
N SER A 160 2.19 9.14 -11.07
CA SER A 160 1.81 9.83 -9.82
C SER A 160 2.77 9.55 -8.67
N GLY A 161 2.73 10.37 -7.61
CA GLY A 161 3.54 10.18 -6.40
C GLY A 161 4.90 10.88 -6.42
N SER A 162 5.55 10.85 -5.26
CA SER A 162 6.81 11.58 -4.97
C SER A 162 8.01 11.10 -5.79
N GLY A 163 7.95 9.90 -6.35
CA GLY A 163 9.01 9.39 -7.23
C GLY A 163 9.19 10.17 -8.54
N PHE A 164 8.20 10.99 -8.92
CA PHE A 164 8.19 11.74 -10.18
C PHE A 164 8.06 13.25 -9.99
N GLU A 165 8.19 13.77 -8.78
CA GLU A 165 8.00 15.20 -8.53
C GLU A 165 9.31 15.99 -8.57
N ASN A 166 9.18 17.32 -8.70
CA ASN A 166 10.26 18.26 -8.44
C ASN A 166 9.90 19.11 -7.23
N ASP A 167 10.29 18.61 -6.05
CA ASP A 167 10.04 19.25 -4.76
C ASP A 167 11.35 19.52 -4.02
N THR A 168 12.00 20.63 -4.35
CA THR A 168 13.30 20.97 -3.76
C THR A 168 13.19 21.42 -2.29
N TYR A 169 11.99 21.76 -1.83
CA TYR A 169 11.76 22.39 -0.53
C TYR A 169 10.78 21.62 0.38
N ASP A 170 10.42 20.39 0.01
CA ASP A 170 9.54 19.51 0.78
C ASP A 170 8.19 20.18 1.07
N LYS A 171 7.51 20.59 -0.01
CA LYS A 171 6.23 21.32 -0.04
C LYS A 171 5.11 20.59 -0.78
N ILE A 172 5.38 19.38 -1.29
CA ILE A 172 4.40 18.50 -1.91
C ILE A 172 4.29 17.25 -1.04
N ASP A 173 3.12 17.06 -0.45
CA ASP A 173 2.80 15.85 0.31
C ASP A 173 1.94 14.92 -0.56
N TRP A 174 2.31 13.65 -0.66
CA TRP A 174 1.49 12.62 -1.30
C TRP A 174 0.88 11.73 -0.21
N GLU A 175 -0.34 12.05 0.20
CA GLU A 175 -1.03 11.32 1.26
C GLU A 175 -1.73 10.09 0.69
N VAL A 176 -1.22 8.93 1.08
CA VAL A 176 -1.88 7.65 0.84
C VAL A 176 -2.83 7.39 1.99
N ALA A 177 -4.12 7.20 1.69
CA ALA A 177 -5.10 6.84 2.71
C ALA A 177 -4.69 5.53 3.39
N GLY A 178 -4.66 5.55 4.73
CA GLY A 178 -4.41 4.33 5.49
C GLY A 178 -5.56 3.34 5.36
N PHE A 179 -5.27 2.06 5.51
CA PHE A 179 -6.27 0.99 5.57
C PHE A 179 -5.97 0.05 6.74
N ASP A 180 -7.03 -0.58 7.25
CA ASP A 180 -6.92 -1.65 8.23
C ASP A 180 -6.82 -3.02 7.54
N LEU A 181 -6.06 -3.93 8.13
CA LEU A 181 -5.95 -5.32 7.73
C LEU A 181 -6.50 -6.20 8.85
N ASP A 182 -7.52 -6.99 8.51
CA ASP A 182 -8.17 -7.97 9.38
C ASP A 182 -7.90 -9.39 8.85
N VAL A 183 -7.03 -10.13 9.55
CA VAL A 183 -6.58 -11.46 9.13
C VAL A 183 -6.82 -12.44 10.26
N THR A 184 -7.39 -13.60 9.90
CA THR A 184 -7.57 -14.73 10.81
C THR A 184 -6.79 -15.95 10.32
N VAL A 185 -5.96 -16.52 11.18
CA VAL A 185 -5.12 -17.69 10.89
C VAL A 185 -4.97 -18.56 12.13
N PHE A 186 -4.91 -19.89 11.94
CA PHE A 186 -4.57 -20.83 13.01
C PHE A 186 -3.22 -21.48 12.76
N LEU A 187 -2.55 -21.87 13.83
CA LEU A 187 -1.35 -22.68 13.84
C LEU A 187 -1.73 -24.08 14.34
N GLU A 188 -1.31 -25.14 13.65
CA GLU A 188 -1.58 -26.51 14.09
C GLU A 188 -1.08 -26.79 15.51
N GLY A 189 0.14 -26.37 15.83
CA GLY A 189 0.81 -26.70 17.09
C GLY A 189 -0.01 -26.37 18.35
N PRO A 190 -0.33 -25.08 18.59
CA PRO A 190 -1.06 -24.66 19.77
C PRO A 190 -2.57 -24.91 19.69
N PHE A 191 -3.11 -25.42 18.57
CA PHE A 191 -4.55 -25.58 18.39
C PHE A 191 -5.11 -26.67 19.32
N ASN A 192 -6.16 -26.33 20.06
CA ASN A 192 -6.74 -27.18 21.11
C ASN A 192 -8.11 -27.79 20.73
N GLY A 193 -8.48 -27.68 19.45
CA GLY A 193 -9.74 -28.20 18.91
C GLY A 193 -10.84 -27.15 18.73
N THR A 194 -10.69 -25.97 19.34
CA THR A 194 -11.60 -24.82 19.12
C THR A 194 -10.80 -23.55 18.82
N ASP A 195 -9.82 -23.26 19.68
CA ASP A 195 -8.96 -22.08 19.63
C ASP A 195 -7.49 -22.53 19.69
N MET A 196 -6.57 -21.61 19.97
CA MET A 196 -5.16 -21.88 20.26
C MET A 196 -4.83 -21.63 21.74
N ASN A 197 -3.89 -22.40 22.27
CA ASN A 197 -3.33 -22.17 23.60
C ASN A 197 -2.41 -20.94 23.58
N ALA A 198 -2.77 -19.89 24.32
CA ALA A 198 -1.98 -18.66 24.43
C ALA A 198 -0.87 -18.71 25.51
N ASP A 199 -0.81 -19.81 26.26
CA ASP A 199 -0.16 -19.79 27.56
C ASP A 199 1.29 -20.28 27.55
N ILE A 200 2.22 -19.46 27.04
CA ILE A 200 3.65 -19.68 27.27
C ILE A 200 4.09 -19.21 28.68
N ASN A 201 3.29 -18.35 29.34
CA ASN A 201 3.64 -17.68 30.61
C ASN A 201 3.11 -18.41 31.87
N GLY A 202 2.12 -19.28 31.74
CA GLY A 202 1.47 -20.03 32.82
C GLY A 202 2.00 -21.44 33.00
N HIS A 203 3.09 -21.78 32.30
CA HIS A 203 3.82 -23.00 32.58
C HIS A 203 4.37 -22.95 34.03
N PRO A 204 4.19 -23.99 34.86
CA PRO A 204 4.53 -23.97 36.29
C PRO A 204 6.03 -23.82 36.61
N GLU A 205 6.90 -23.67 35.61
CA GLU A 205 8.34 -23.57 35.73
C GLU A 205 8.84 -22.24 35.13
N LEU A 206 9.99 -21.74 35.59
CA LEU A 206 10.61 -20.52 35.05
C LEU A 206 11.06 -20.78 33.60
N VAL A 207 10.28 -20.31 32.65
CA VAL A 207 10.47 -20.47 31.20
C VAL A 207 10.57 -19.08 30.60
N GLU A 208 11.41 -18.89 29.57
CA GLU A 208 11.37 -17.67 28.77
C GLU A 208 10.04 -17.63 28.02
N GLY A 209 9.15 -16.71 28.42
CA GLY A 209 7.89 -16.45 27.71
C GLY A 209 8.12 -15.78 26.37
N LEU A 210 7.05 -15.24 25.76
CA LEU A 210 7.15 -14.55 24.47
C LEU A 210 8.20 -13.43 24.53
N PRO A 211 9.05 -13.28 23.50
CA PRO A 211 10.01 -12.20 23.45
C PRO A 211 9.27 -10.86 23.39
N LEU A 212 9.83 -9.84 24.07
CA LEU A 212 9.27 -8.48 24.06
C LEU A 212 9.61 -7.70 22.79
N SER A 213 10.53 -8.21 21.97
CA SER A 213 10.87 -7.69 20.65
C SER A 213 10.54 -8.75 19.59
N GLN A 214 10.16 -8.31 18.40
CA GLN A 214 9.86 -9.21 17.29
C GLN A 214 11.04 -10.17 16.97
N PRO A 215 10.79 -11.46 16.68
CA PRO A 215 11.82 -12.48 16.50
C PRO A 215 12.39 -12.63 15.08
N TYR A 216 11.90 -11.86 14.11
CA TYR A 216 12.13 -11.99 12.67
C TYR A 216 13.34 -11.19 12.15
N SER A 217 14.14 -10.56 13.02
CA SER A 217 15.33 -9.78 12.61
C SER A 217 16.50 -10.60 12.04
N GLY A 218 16.53 -11.91 12.32
CA GLY A 218 17.55 -12.84 11.82
C GLY A 218 17.14 -13.53 10.53
N THR A 219 18.04 -14.37 10.01
CA THR A 219 17.75 -15.27 8.89
C THR A 219 16.59 -16.22 9.24
N PRO A 220 15.72 -16.57 8.28
CA PRO A 220 15.74 -16.19 6.86
C PRO A 220 15.13 -14.81 6.55
N TRP A 221 14.26 -14.27 7.42
CA TRP A 221 13.47 -13.08 7.11
C TRP A 221 14.29 -11.79 7.04
N ASN A 222 15.32 -11.65 7.87
CA ASN A 222 16.14 -10.44 7.99
C ASN A 222 15.28 -9.17 8.13
N TYR A 223 14.16 -9.26 8.84
CA TYR A 223 13.17 -8.20 8.92
C TYR A 223 13.71 -7.02 9.75
N ALA A 224 13.80 -5.85 9.11
CA ALA A 224 14.39 -4.65 9.70
C ALA A 224 13.48 -3.89 10.68
N GLY A 225 12.23 -4.34 10.87
CA GLY A 225 11.30 -3.70 11.79
C GLY A 225 11.77 -3.74 13.25
N THR A 226 11.35 -2.74 14.02
CA THR A 226 11.79 -2.51 15.40
C THR A 226 10.69 -2.71 16.43
N GLU A 227 9.63 -3.43 16.07
CA GLU A 227 8.47 -3.69 16.91
C GLU A 227 8.90 -4.31 18.24
N ASN A 228 8.52 -3.64 19.32
CA ASN A 228 8.76 -4.07 20.68
C ASN A 228 7.65 -3.59 21.62
N VAL A 229 7.49 -4.28 22.74
CA VAL A 229 6.52 -3.95 23.79
C VAL A 229 7.21 -3.92 25.16
N GLY A 230 6.68 -3.11 26.08
CA GLY A 230 7.17 -3.10 27.47
C GLY A 230 6.78 -4.36 28.26
N SER A 231 5.68 -5.00 27.85
CA SER A 231 5.12 -6.25 28.37
C SER A 231 4.14 -6.81 27.35
N ILE A 232 3.92 -8.12 27.33
CA ILE A 232 2.87 -8.74 26.51
C ILE A 232 1.49 -8.18 26.95
N PRO A 233 0.76 -7.45 26.07
CA PRO A 233 -0.36 -6.60 26.48
C PRO A 233 -1.69 -7.35 26.64
N ASN A 234 -1.81 -8.57 26.12
CA ASN A 234 -3.02 -9.37 26.13
C ASN A 234 -2.67 -10.84 26.46
N THR A 235 -3.44 -11.47 27.35
CA THR A 235 -3.25 -12.85 27.78
C THR A 235 -3.66 -13.87 26.72
N ASP A 236 -4.42 -13.45 25.71
CA ASP A 236 -4.85 -14.30 24.61
C ASP A 236 -3.80 -14.35 23.48
N ILE A 237 -2.67 -13.67 23.62
CA ILE A 237 -1.58 -13.71 22.63
C ILE A 237 -0.89 -15.07 22.65
N VAL A 238 -0.90 -15.74 21.50
CA VAL A 238 -0.27 -17.04 21.25
C VAL A 238 1.19 -16.90 20.87
N ASP A 239 1.50 -16.08 19.87
CA ASP A 239 2.86 -15.84 19.39
C ASP A 239 2.95 -14.57 18.53
N TRP A 240 4.16 -14.21 18.11
CA TRP A 240 4.43 -13.28 17.04
C TRP A 240 4.24 -13.93 15.68
N VAL A 241 3.68 -13.20 14.73
CA VAL A 241 3.67 -13.54 13.29
C VAL A 241 4.30 -12.41 12.49
N LEU A 242 4.85 -12.72 11.32
CA LEU A 242 5.31 -11.70 10.38
C LEU A 242 4.33 -11.64 9.22
N ILE A 243 3.71 -10.47 9.06
CA ILE A 243 2.77 -10.19 7.98
C ILE A 243 3.50 -9.48 6.86
N GLU A 244 3.27 -9.94 5.64
CA GLU A 244 3.78 -9.31 4.43
C GLU A 244 2.64 -9.10 3.43
N LEU A 245 2.58 -7.89 2.86
CA LEU A 245 1.57 -7.47 1.91
C LEU A 245 2.18 -7.38 0.53
N ARG A 246 1.48 -7.96 -0.45
CA ARG A 246 1.88 -8.01 -1.86
C ARG A 246 0.80 -7.40 -2.75
N ASP A 247 1.18 -6.53 -3.69
CA ASP A 247 0.29 -5.93 -4.68
C ASP A 247 0.55 -6.52 -6.07
N ALA A 248 -0.34 -7.40 -6.52
CA ALA A 248 -0.14 -8.14 -7.77
C ALA A 248 -1.42 -8.33 -8.58
N THR A 249 -1.28 -8.62 -9.86
CA THR A 249 -2.43 -8.84 -10.77
C THR A 249 -3.16 -10.16 -10.51
N ASN A 250 -2.47 -11.15 -9.95
CA ASN A 250 -2.96 -12.50 -9.68
C ASN A 250 -2.02 -13.17 -8.65
N PRO A 251 -2.46 -14.23 -7.94
CA PRO A 251 -1.67 -14.82 -6.85
C PRO A 251 -0.33 -15.41 -7.32
N GLY A 252 -0.23 -15.91 -8.55
CA GLY A 252 1.04 -16.43 -9.07
C GLY A 252 2.08 -15.36 -9.41
N ALA A 253 1.67 -14.09 -9.49
CA ALA A 253 2.53 -12.93 -9.67
C ALA A 253 2.77 -12.15 -8.35
N ALA A 254 2.19 -12.60 -7.24
CA ALA A 254 2.45 -12.06 -5.92
C ALA A 254 3.76 -12.66 -5.39
N ASP A 255 4.90 -12.27 -5.96
CA ASP A 255 6.27 -12.69 -5.60
C ASP A 255 7.02 -11.62 -4.79
N ASN A 256 8.31 -11.82 -4.48
CA ASN A 256 9.08 -10.88 -3.67
C ASN A 256 9.22 -9.48 -4.30
N SER A 257 9.04 -9.34 -5.63
CA SER A 257 9.07 -8.03 -6.30
C SER A 257 7.79 -7.22 -6.11
N SER A 258 6.71 -7.87 -5.66
CA SER A 258 5.41 -7.27 -5.42
C SER A 258 5.16 -6.85 -3.96
N ILE A 259 6.14 -7.06 -3.07
CA ILE A 259 6.04 -6.69 -1.65
C ILE A 259 5.91 -5.17 -1.52
N ILE A 260 4.83 -4.73 -0.86
CA ILE A 260 4.57 -3.32 -0.56
C ILE A 260 4.73 -2.99 0.92
N ALA A 261 4.57 -3.97 1.82
CA ALA A 261 4.76 -3.76 3.26
C ALA A 261 5.10 -5.08 3.99
N THR A 262 5.80 -4.95 5.12
CA THR A 262 6.10 -6.06 6.04
C THR A 262 6.03 -5.55 7.47
N GLN A 263 5.33 -6.25 8.36
CA GLN A 263 5.09 -5.85 9.75
C GLN A 263 5.03 -7.07 10.68
N ALA A 264 5.71 -7.00 11.82
CA ALA A 264 5.55 -7.99 12.87
C ALA A 264 4.31 -7.68 13.72
N ALA A 265 3.53 -8.72 14.04
CA ALA A 265 2.24 -8.62 14.70
C ALA A 265 2.05 -9.73 15.74
N PHE A 266 1.01 -9.61 16.57
CA PHE A 266 0.61 -10.65 17.51
C PHE A 266 -0.51 -11.50 16.93
N LEU A 267 -0.45 -12.80 17.18
CA LEU A 267 -1.52 -13.76 16.92
C LEU A 267 -2.29 -14.03 18.22
N LEU A 268 -3.62 -13.92 18.19
CA LEU A 268 -4.49 -14.24 19.33
C LEU A 268 -5.01 -15.69 19.27
N SER A 269 -5.51 -16.19 20.40
CA SER A 269 -6.04 -17.55 20.55
C SER A 269 -7.19 -17.86 19.59
N ASP A 270 -8.02 -16.87 19.25
CA ASP A 270 -9.11 -16.99 18.28
C ASP A 270 -8.65 -16.91 16.81
N GLY A 271 -7.34 -16.78 16.59
CA GLY A 271 -6.71 -16.70 15.28
C GLY A 271 -6.59 -15.28 14.73
N SER A 272 -7.13 -14.26 15.40
CA SER A 272 -7.02 -12.87 14.95
C SER A 272 -5.57 -12.40 15.01
N VAL A 273 -5.13 -11.70 13.95
CA VAL A 273 -3.83 -11.02 13.92
C VAL A 273 -4.01 -9.55 14.29
N VAL A 274 -3.30 -9.10 15.31
CA VAL A 274 -3.46 -7.77 15.91
C VAL A 274 -2.14 -7.04 16.08
N GLY A 275 -2.22 -5.71 16.17
CA GLY A 275 -1.08 -4.84 16.42
C GLY A 275 -0.50 -4.95 17.83
N LEU A 276 0.53 -4.15 18.11
CA LEU A 276 1.33 -4.24 19.34
C LEU A 276 0.59 -3.89 20.64
N ASN A 277 -0.64 -3.38 20.55
CA ASN A 277 -1.51 -3.19 21.71
C ASN A 277 -2.31 -4.45 22.08
N GLY A 278 -2.19 -5.53 21.29
CA GLY A 278 -2.85 -6.81 21.52
C GLY A 278 -4.35 -6.84 21.21
N SER A 279 -4.89 -5.86 20.47
CA SER A 279 -6.35 -5.82 20.16
C SER A 279 -6.74 -5.11 18.87
N SER A 280 -5.99 -4.11 18.40
CA SER A 280 -6.31 -3.40 17.16
C SER A 280 -5.92 -4.21 15.92
N THR A 281 -6.69 -4.07 14.85
CA THR A 281 -6.29 -4.50 13.49
C THR A 281 -4.97 -3.84 13.09
N LEU A 282 -4.27 -4.45 12.13
CA LEU A 282 -3.04 -3.89 11.60
C LEU A 282 -3.36 -2.71 10.68
N GLN A 283 -2.50 -1.68 10.68
CA GLN A 283 -2.70 -0.45 9.94
C GLN A 283 -1.55 -0.20 8.98
N PHE A 284 -1.88 0.05 7.72
CA PHE A 284 -0.93 0.28 6.64
C PHE A 284 -1.29 1.55 5.87
N ALA A 285 -0.29 2.14 5.21
CA ALA A 285 -0.45 3.37 4.42
C ALA A 285 0.29 3.23 3.09
N ASN A 286 -0.09 2.20 2.32
CA ASN A 286 0.54 1.82 1.06
C ASN A 286 -0.48 1.89 -0.08
N SER A 287 -0.06 2.39 -1.23
CA SER A 287 -0.92 2.40 -2.42
C SER A 287 -1.08 0.98 -2.98
N ILE A 288 -2.30 0.64 -3.38
CA ILE A 288 -2.65 -0.65 -3.98
C ILE A 288 -3.12 -0.40 -5.40
N ASN A 289 -2.40 -0.93 -6.39
CA ASN A 289 -2.68 -0.71 -7.81
C ASN A 289 -3.42 -1.89 -8.46
N HIS A 290 -3.30 -3.11 -7.90
CA HIS A 290 -3.92 -4.31 -8.43
C HIS A 290 -4.81 -4.99 -7.38
N GLN A 291 -4.37 -6.14 -6.85
CA GLN A 291 -5.04 -6.88 -5.80
C GLN A 291 -4.05 -7.06 -4.65
N LEU A 292 -4.53 -6.80 -3.43
CA LEU A 292 -3.76 -7.02 -2.22
C LEU A 292 -3.78 -8.51 -1.86
N PHE A 293 -2.61 -9.10 -1.65
CA PHE A 293 -2.43 -10.44 -1.09
C PHE A 293 -1.72 -10.33 0.26
N VAL A 294 -2.05 -11.23 1.18
CA VAL A 294 -1.38 -11.32 2.49
C VAL A 294 -0.60 -12.63 2.57
N VAL A 295 0.63 -12.52 3.05
CA VAL A 295 1.49 -13.63 3.44
C VAL A 295 1.63 -13.61 4.95
N VAL A 296 1.53 -14.78 5.56
CA VAL A 296 1.76 -15.00 6.99
C VAL A 296 2.96 -15.92 7.15
N TRP A 297 4.00 -15.41 7.80
CA TRP A 297 5.16 -16.19 8.20
C TRP A 297 5.15 -16.40 9.71
N HIS A 298 5.69 -17.55 10.13
CA HIS A 298 5.83 -17.90 11.53
C HIS A 298 7.13 -18.66 11.75
N ARG A 299 7.67 -18.62 12.98
CA ARG A 299 9.03 -19.10 13.29
C ARG A 299 9.28 -20.61 13.12
N ASN A 300 8.22 -21.41 13.21
CA ASN A 300 8.29 -22.88 13.23
C ASN A 300 7.17 -23.57 12.42
N HIS A 301 6.41 -22.77 11.65
CA HIS A 301 5.34 -23.25 10.77
C HIS A 301 5.62 -22.81 9.33
N LEU A 302 5.13 -23.56 8.35
CA LEU A 302 5.27 -23.24 6.94
C LEU A 302 4.52 -21.95 6.60
N GLY A 303 5.14 -21.09 5.79
CA GLY A 303 4.55 -19.84 5.33
C GLY A 303 3.35 -20.08 4.43
N ILE A 304 2.34 -19.21 4.52
CA ILE A 304 1.15 -19.27 3.68
C ILE A 304 0.83 -17.91 3.07
N MET A 305 0.23 -17.92 1.88
CA MET A 305 -0.28 -16.72 1.21
C MET A 305 -1.77 -16.89 0.91
N SER A 306 -2.53 -15.81 0.92
CA SER A 306 -3.92 -15.79 0.43
C SER A 306 -4.01 -16.28 -1.02
N SER A 307 -4.93 -17.21 -1.29
CA SER A 307 -5.17 -17.77 -2.63
C SER A 307 -5.78 -16.79 -3.64
N THR A 308 -6.38 -15.71 -3.15
CA THR A 308 -7.06 -14.67 -3.92
C THR A 308 -6.76 -13.31 -3.32
N GLY A 309 -6.98 -12.24 -4.08
CA GLY A 309 -6.94 -10.89 -3.54
C GLY A 309 -7.90 -10.72 -2.36
N LEU A 310 -7.50 -9.91 -1.39
CA LEU A 310 -8.28 -9.57 -0.20
C LEU A 310 -9.53 -8.79 -0.58
N THR A 311 -10.58 -8.94 0.23
CA THR A 311 -11.82 -8.17 0.04
C THR A 311 -11.73 -6.88 0.83
N GLU A 312 -11.87 -5.75 0.14
CA GLU A 312 -11.97 -4.42 0.76
C GLU A 312 -13.44 -4.07 1.03
N SER A 313 -13.71 -3.53 2.22
CA SER A 313 -14.99 -2.93 2.54
C SER A 313 -14.83 -1.86 3.63
N GLY A 314 -14.97 -0.59 3.25
CA GLY A 314 -14.99 0.53 4.19
C GLY A 314 -13.61 0.85 4.78
N GLY A 315 -12.55 0.67 4.00
CA GLY A 315 -11.16 0.88 4.41
C GLY A 315 -10.53 -0.32 5.13
N VAL A 316 -11.23 -1.46 5.20
CA VAL A 316 -10.73 -2.69 5.83
C VAL A 316 -10.56 -3.77 4.78
N TYR A 317 -9.35 -4.32 4.68
CA TYR A 317 -9.05 -5.50 3.89
C TYR A 317 -9.12 -6.74 4.78
N THR A 318 -9.98 -7.71 4.44
CA THR A 318 -10.19 -8.90 5.26
C THR A 318 -9.75 -10.18 4.56
N TYR A 319 -9.11 -11.09 5.31
CA TYR A 319 -8.87 -12.47 4.90
C TYR A 319 -9.00 -13.48 6.04
N ASN A 320 -9.82 -14.51 5.86
CA ASN A 320 -9.88 -15.63 6.80
C ASN A 320 -9.31 -16.88 6.13
N PHE A 321 -8.22 -17.40 6.69
CA PHE A 321 -7.62 -18.65 6.23
C PHE A 321 -8.42 -19.88 6.72
N THR A 322 -9.08 -19.79 7.87
CA THR A 322 -9.38 -20.93 8.76
C THR A 322 -10.53 -21.84 8.33
N ASP A 323 -11.29 -21.51 7.29
CA ASP A 323 -12.56 -22.16 6.96
C ASP A 323 -12.53 -23.09 5.72
N ALA A 324 -11.45 -23.09 4.93
CA ALA A 324 -11.29 -23.97 3.78
C ALA A 324 -9.82 -24.16 3.37
N ILE A 325 -9.48 -25.37 2.91
CA ILE A 325 -8.15 -25.66 2.35
C ILE A 325 -7.79 -24.75 1.15
N THR A 326 -8.79 -24.25 0.43
CA THR A 326 -8.61 -23.39 -0.75
C THR A 326 -8.29 -21.95 -0.40
N LYS A 327 -8.23 -21.56 0.88
CA LYS A 327 -7.86 -20.20 1.29
C LYS A 327 -6.37 -19.93 1.17
N ALA A 328 -5.52 -20.93 1.36
CA ALA A 328 -4.09 -20.81 1.09
C ALA A 328 -3.81 -20.98 -0.41
N TYR A 329 -2.89 -20.19 -0.94
CA TYR A 329 -2.39 -20.34 -2.31
C TYR A 329 -1.78 -21.74 -2.50
N ASN A 330 -2.09 -22.37 -3.64
CA ASN A 330 -1.81 -23.79 -3.91
C ASN A 330 -2.43 -24.81 -2.92
N GLY A 331 -3.32 -24.36 -2.04
CA GLY A 331 -4.16 -25.22 -1.21
C GLY A 331 -3.37 -25.96 -0.14
N SER A 332 -3.29 -27.29 -0.25
CA SER A 332 -2.77 -28.18 0.79
C SER A 332 -1.24 -28.17 0.95
N ALA A 333 -0.56 -27.11 0.53
CA ALA A 333 0.88 -26.99 0.65
C ALA A 333 1.18 -25.91 1.69
N GLY A 334 1.83 -26.31 2.80
CA GLY A 334 2.01 -25.46 3.98
C GLY A 334 0.77 -25.25 4.85
N TYR A 335 -0.39 -25.73 4.40
CA TYR A 335 -1.70 -25.52 5.01
C TYR A 335 -2.53 -26.80 5.05
N LYS A 336 -3.24 -27.09 6.15
CA LYS A 336 -4.04 -28.33 6.28
C LYS A 336 -5.25 -28.20 7.19
N GLU A 337 -6.13 -29.20 7.13
CA GLU A 337 -7.23 -29.38 8.08
C GLU A 337 -6.66 -29.87 9.42
N ILE A 338 -6.86 -29.09 10.49
CA ILE A 338 -6.37 -29.36 11.85
C ILE A 338 -7.49 -29.81 12.79
N ALA A 339 -8.75 -29.53 12.43
CA ALA A 339 -9.95 -30.14 12.97
C ALA A 339 -11.06 -30.08 11.93
N THR A 340 -12.18 -30.76 12.16
CA THR A 340 -13.27 -30.84 11.17
C THR A 340 -13.73 -29.45 10.68
N ASN A 341 -13.46 -29.15 9.41
CA ASN A 341 -13.67 -27.85 8.74
C ASN A 341 -12.91 -26.66 9.36
N ILE A 342 -11.80 -26.93 10.05
CA ILE A 342 -10.90 -25.90 10.60
C ILE A 342 -9.51 -26.16 10.03
N TYR A 343 -8.91 -25.10 9.48
CA TYR A 343 -7.65 -25.18 8.77
C TYR A 343 -6.59 -24.28 9.40
N GLY A 344 -5.33 -24.68 9.33
CA GLY A 344 -4.20 -23.95 9.92
C GLY A 344 -2.88 -24.21 9.21
N MET A 345 -1.92 -23.34 9.52
CA MET A 345 -0.53 -23.47 9.08
C MET A 345 0.06 -24.75 9.65
N VAL A 346 0.87 -25.42 8.85
CA VAL A 346 1.50 -26.69 9.20
C VAL A 346 2.78 -26.44 10.00
N GLY A 347 2.90 -27.06 11.18
CA GLY A 347 4.10 -26.97 12.01
C GLY A 347 5.20 -27.93 11.57
N GLY A 348 6.46 -27.67 11.94
CA GLY A 348 7.57 -28.61 11.71
C GLY A 348 8.78 -28.03 10.98
N ASN A 349 8.69 -26.80 10.50
CA ASN A 349 9.75 -26.08 9.77
C ASN A 349 10.58 -25.23 10.76
N ALA A 350 11.43 -25.88 11.56
CA ALA A 350 12.19 -25.26 12.65
C ALA A 350 13.29 -24.31 12.16
N ASP A 351 13.85 -24.54 10.97
CA ASP A 351 14.88 -23.66 10.41
C ASP A 351 14.30 -22.57 9.48
N ALA A 352 12.98 -22.59 9.30
CA ALA A 352 12.21 -21.67 8.48
C ALA A 352 12.61 -21.66 6.99
N ASN A 353 13.15 -22.75 6.46
CA ASN A 353 13.60 -22.83 5.07
C ASN A 353 12.49 -23.17 4.05
N GLY A 354 11.29 -23.50 4.53
CA GLY A 354 10.11 -23.76 3.70
C GLY A 354 9.82 -25.25 3.45
N GLU A 355 10.69 -26.13 3.90
CA GLU A 355 10.57 -27.58 3.78
C GLU A 355 10.55 -28.21 5.18
N ILE A 356 9.84 -29.32 5.35
CA ILE A 356 9.86 -30.09 6.61
C ILE A 356 10.68 -31.35 6.38
N ASP A 357 11.93 -31.34 6.82
CA ASP A 357 12.88 -32.39 6.49
C ASP A 357 13.83 -32.78 7.64
N THR A 358 14.88 -33.52 7.30
CA THR A 358 15.84 -34.01 8.31
C THR A 358 16.68 -32.91 8.97
N ALA A 359 16.79 -31.72 8.38
CA ALA A 359 17.46 -30.57 8.97
C ALA A 359 16.68 -30.09 10.22
N ASP A 360 15.36 -29.95 10.13
CA ASP A 360 14.50 -29.58 11.27
C ASP A 360 14.64 -30.58 12.41
N LYS A 361 14.61 -31.88 12.08
CA LYS A 361 14.79 -32.94 13.07
C LYS A 361 16.18 -32.91 13.73
N THR A 362 17.19 -32.48 12.99
CA THR A 362 18.55 -32.32 13.54
C THR A 362 18.59 -31.19 14.55
N LEU A 363 17.90 -30.07 14.30
CA LEU A 363 17.70 -29.01 15.29
C LEU A 363 16.96 -29.56 16.51
N TRP A 364 15.82 -30.23 16.32
CA TRP A 364 15.05 -30.81 17.42
C TRP A 364 15.90 -31.78 18.28
N THR A 365 16.79 -32.55 17.66
CA THR A 365 17.69 -33.48 18.39
C THR A 365 18.65 -32.75 19.31
N ASN A 366 19.06 -31.53 18.97
CA ASN A 366 19.92 -30.70 19.83
C ASN A 366 19.13 -30.06 20.98
N ASP A 367 17.84 -29.78 20.76
CA ASP A 367 16.99 -29.05 21.69
C ASP A 367 16.13 -29.95 22.58
N VAL A 368 16.00 -31.25 22.27
CA VAL A 368 15.13 -32.17 23.04
C VAL A 368 15.46 -32.17 24.54
N GLY A 369 14.42 -31.97 25.36
CA GLY A 369 14.52 -31.85 26.82
C GLY A 369 14.81 -30.43 27.32
N THR A 370 14.96 -29.45 26.42
CA THR A 370 15.06 -28.03 26.78
C THR A 370 13.67 -27.39 26.90
N LYS A 371 13.63 -26.18 27.46
CA LYS A 371 12.41 -25.38 27.61
C LYS A 371 12.64 -23.95 27.13
N GLY A 372 11.61 -23.31 26.61
CA GLY A 372 11.62 -21.89 26.24
C GLY A 372 11.00 -21.60 24.89
N TYR A 373 11.15 -20.36 24.46
CA TYR A 373 10.77 -19.91 23.13
C TYR A 373 11.76 -20.43 22.06
N ILE A 374 11.59 -21.68 21.65
CA ILE A 374 12.54 -22.41 20.78
C ILE A 374 11.82 -22.86 19.51
N ALA A 375 12.44 -22.72 18.34
CA ALA A 375 11.80 -23.02 17.05
C ALA A 375 11.42 -24.51 16.86
N THR A 376 12.05 -25.42 17.61
CA THR A 376 11.79 -26.86 17.56
C THR A 376 10.69 -27.32 18.52
N ASP A 377 10.16 -26.41 19.36
CA ASP A 377 8.90 -26.58 20.08
C ASP A 377 7.76 -26.31 19.08
N HIS A 378 7.32 -27.36 18.40
CA HIS A 378 6.36 -27.30 17.31
C HIS A 378 4.92 -27.31 17.80
N ASN A 379 4.65 -27.91 18.96
CA ASN A 379 3.33 -27.88 19.59
C ASN A 379 3.11 -26.61 20.44
N MET A 380 4.19 -25.84 20.66
CA MET A 380 4.18 -24.54 21.34
C MET A 380 3.74 -24.65 22.81
N ASP A 381 4.13 -25.74 23.47
CA ASP A 381 3.86 -26.00 24.88
C ASP A 381 5.07 -25.75 25.80
N VAL A 382 6.05 -24.98 25.28
CA VAL A 382 7.30 -24.55 25.91
C VAL A 382 8.34 -25.64 26.08
N GLN A 383 7.98 -26.91 25.85
CA GLN A 383 8.83 -28.05 26.13
C GLN A 383 9.14 -28.81 24.84
N VAL A 384 10.40 -28.74 24.40
CA VAL A 384 10.85 -29.55 23.27
C VAL A 384 10.91 -31.02 23.70
N ASP A 385 9.96 -31.83 23.27
CA ASP A 385 9.87 -33.24 23.60
C ASP A 385 9.45 -34.13 22.42
N ASN A 386 9.09 -35.39 22.70
CA ASN A 386 8.74 -36.33 21.65
C ASN A 386 7.43 -36.00 20.93
N ARG A 387 6.56 -35.17 21.50
CA ARG A 387 5.30 -34.73 20.87
C ARG A 387 5.58 -33.81 19.70
N ASP A 388 6.50 -32.86 19.82
CA ASP A 388 6.90 -31.99 18.68
C ASP A 388 7.34 -32.80 17.47
N LYS A 389 8.12 -33.86 17.73
CA LYS A 389 8.61 -34.74 16.68
C LYS A 389 7.51 -35.67 16.16
N ASN A 390 6.84 -36.40 17.05
CA ASN A 390 5.95 -37.49 16.66
C ASN A 390 4.60 -37.01 16.16
N ASP A 391 4.06 -35.95 16.76
CA ASP A 391 2.70 -35.48 16.52
C ASP A 391 2.67 -34.34 15.49
N THR A 392 3.81 -33.64 15.29
CA THR A 392 3.93 -32.56 14.31
C THR A 392 4.91 -32.92 13.18
N TRP A 393 6.22 -32.97 13.42
CA TRP A 393 7.23 -33.13 12.35
C TRP A 393 7.04 -34.40 11.50
N VAL A 394 6.82 -35.57 12.13
CA VAL A 394 6.65 -36.84 11.40
C VAL A 394 5.41 -36.82 10.49
N GLU A 395 4.31 -36.26 10.97
CA GLU A 395 3.04 -36.21 10.24
C GLU A 395 3.08 -35.19 9.08
N ASN A 396 3.99 -34.21 9.16
CA ASN A 396 4.01 -33.04 8.29
C ASN A 396 5.11 -33.04 7.22
N GLY A 397 6.00 -34.03 7.20
CA GLY A 397 7.07 -34.13 6.20
C GLY A 397 6.65 -34.05 4.71
N PRO A 398 5.41 -34.38 4.29
CA PRO A 398 4.97 -34.18 2.91
C PRO A 398 4.60 -32.73 2.53
N TYR A 399 4.53 -31.80 3.50
CA TYR A 399 4.15 -30.41 3.25
C TYR A 399 5.39 -29.54 3.07
N SER A 400 5.27 -28.54 2.21
CA SER A 400 6.24 -27.46 2.03
C SER A 400 5.50 -26.14 1.77
N ASP A 401 6.17 -25.02 1.96
CA ASP A 401 5.62 -23.71 1.61
C ASP A 401 5.52 -23.56 0.10
N GLN A 402 4.58 -22.70 -0.34
CA GLN A 402 4.36 -22.41 -1.76
C GLN A 402 4.18 -20.90 -2.00
N VAL A 403 4.63 -20.08 -1.05
CA VAL A 403 4.65 -18.63 -1.22
C VAL A 403 5.60 -18.32 -2.39
N PRO A 404 5.16 -17.59 -3.43
CA PRO A 404 6.04 -17.29 -4.56
C PRO A 404 7.28 -16.50 -4.13
N GLU A 405 8.44 -16.76 -4.71
CA GLU A 405 9.70 -16.04 -4.44
C GLU A 405 10.11 -15.09 -5.56
#